data_AF-A0A9D7CS58-F1
#
_entry.id   AF-A0A9D7CS58-F1
#
_cell.length_a   1.000
_cell.length_b   1.000
_cell.length_c   1.000
_cell.angle_alpha   90.00
_cell.angle_beta   90.00
_cell.angle_gamma   90.00
#
_symmetry.space_group_name_H-M   'P 1'
#
loop_
_entity.id
_entity.type
_entity.pdbx_description
1 polymer ?
#
loop_
_entity_poly.entity_id
_entity_poly.type
_entity_poly.pdbx_seq_one_letter_code
_entity_poly.pdbx_strand_id
1 'polypeptide(L)'
;MATEAAKSALARWAEHDRQCAWLPSDSLVIDQAEPLRQLLAERFVAAGAGQSEGERDLYHACLRYGRALAELDASPTLAAGALEGILGARDVSATVASGARAALLEGYVRSNRERIESACFDAFEAPRCFTLIDTGVAAMATSHPSTDIELLGPWAGRVAGALLARGVRRVILGGGGDGAATAPLQRELAAVGIDWSFEKPRRNA
;
A
#
# COMPACT_ATOMS: atom_id res chain seq x y z
N MET A 1 10.74 31.75 1.31
CA MET A 1 12.19 31.69 1.00
C MET A 1 12.85 30.91 2.12
N ALA A 2 13.41 29.73 1.82
CA ALA A 2 14.10 28.92 2.80
C ALA A 2 15.27 29.70 3.43
N THR A 3 15.39 29.64 4.75
CA THR A 3 16.48 30.28 5.50
C THR A 3 17.83 29.65 5.08
N GLU A 4 18.92 30.39 5.22
CA GLU A 4 20.27 29.87 4.90
C GLU A 4 20.60 28.60 5.70
N ALA A 5 20.11 28.56 6.93
CA ALA A 5 20.21 27.39 7.80
C ALA A 5 19.42 26.19 7.25
N ALA A 6 18.22 26.40 6.66
CA ALA A 6 17.44 25.33 6.05
C ALA A 6 18.13 24.77 4.79
N LYS A 7 18.71 25.63 3.94
CA LYS A 7 19.48 25.21 2.75
C LYS A 7 20.71 24.37 3.11
N SER A 8 21.47 24.79 4.12
CA SER A 8 22.66 24.04 4.59
C SER A 8 22.28 22.67 5.16
N ALA A 9 21.15 22.59 5.88
CA ALA A 9 20.67 21.33 6.45
C ALA A 9 20.17 20.37 5.35
N LEU A 10 19.46 20.89 4.35
CA LEU A 10 18.99 20.14 3.19
C LEU A 10 20.14 19.56 2.36
N ALA A 11 21.20 20.32 2.10
CA ALA A 11 22.36 19.83 1.37
C ALA A 11 23.06 18.66 2.08
N ARG A 12 23.24 18.77 3.42
CA ARG A 12 23.82 17.69 4.23
C ARG A 12 22.92 16.46 4.27
N TRP A 13 21.61 16.67 4.33
CA TRP A 13 20.63 15.58 4.29
C TRP A 13 20.62 14.88 2.92
N ALA A 14 20.65 15.62 1.82
CA ALA A 14 20.77 15.06 0.47
C ALA A 14 22.01 14.19 0.30
N GLU A 15 23.14 14.64 0.81
CA GLU A 15 24.39 13.87 0.78
C GLU A 15 24.29 12.59 1.62
N HIS A 16 23.78 12.69 2.86
CA HIS A 16 23.58 11.54 3.73
C HIS A 16 22.69 10.47 3.07
N ASP A 17 21.53 10.86 2.55
CA ASP A 17 20.58 9.90 1.97
C ASP A 17 21.13 9.25 0.70
N ARG A 18 21.93 9.97 -0.10
CA ARG A 18 22.62 9.36 -1.25
C ARG A 18 23.64 8.32 -0.84
N GLN A 19 24.37 8.54 0.25
CA GLN A 19 25.30 7.54 0.80
C GLN A 19 24.56 6.32 1.37
N CYS A 20 23.33 6.52 1.84
CA CYS A 20 22.46 5.47 2.39
C CYS A 20 21.44 4.90 1.37
N ALA A 21 21.50 5.31 0.10
CA ALA A 21 20.63 4.80 -0.97
C ALA A 21 21.13 3.43 -1.44
N TRP A 22 20.73 2.36 -0.74
CA TRP A 22 21.25 1.02 -0.97
C TRP A 22 20.70 0.37 -2.25
N LEU A 23 19.54 0.83 -2.72
CA LEU A 23 18.94 0.37 -3.97
C LEU A 23 19.03 1.45 -5.05
N PRO A 24 19.28 1.09 -6.32
CA PRO A 24 19.34 2.07 -7.41
C PRO A 24 18.07 2.90 -7.56
N SER A 25 16.90 2.35 -7.21
CA SER A 25 15.62 3.06 -7.23
C SER A 25 15.55 4.17 -6.18
N ASP A 26 16.21 4.01 -5.03
CA ASP A 26 16.15 4.96 -3.92
C ASP A 26 16.76 6.33 -4.29
N SER A 27 17.78 6.35 -5.15
CA SER A 27 18.37 7.60 -5.64
C SER A 27 17.35 8.46 -6.41
N LEU A 28 16.52 7.82 -7.25
CA LEU A 28 15.46 8.53 -7.99
C LEU A 28 14.39 9.06 -7.05
N VAL A 29 14.04 8.27 -6.03
CA VAL A 29 13.04 8.69 -5.03
C VAL A 29 13.54 9.89 -4.23
N ILE A 30 14.82 9.90 -3.82
CA ILE A 30 15.43 11.03 -3.12
C ILE A 30 15.33 12.31 -3.96
N ASP A 31 15.66 12.24 -5.24
CA ASP A 31 15.60 13.40 -6.13
C ASP A 31 14.15 13.86 -6.37
N GLN A 32 13.19 12.94 -6.50
CA GLN A 32 11.77 13.27 -6.69
C GLN A 32 11.11 13.82 -5.42
N ALA A 33 11.58 13.40 -4.25
CA ALA A 33 11.11 13.84 -2.94
C ALA A 33 11.62 15.23 -2.51
N GLU A 34 12.54 15.82 -3.26
CA GLU A 34 13.24 17.05 -2.90
C GLU A 34 12.34 18.22 -2.45
N PRO A 35 11.18 18.51 -3.09
CA PRO A 35 10.29 19.57 -2.62
C PRO A 35 9.73 19.33 -1.20
N LEU A 36 9.47 18.07 -0.83
CA LEU A 36 8.98 17.72 0.51
C LEU A 36 10.10 17.78 1.55
N ARG A 37 11.33 17.46 1.15
CA ARG A 37 12.52 17.58 2.00
C ARG A 37 12.83 19.05 2.30
N GLN A 38 12.67 19.94 1.32
CA GLN A 38 12.77 21.39 1.52
C GLN A 38 11.76 21.87 2.58
N LEU A 39 10.50 21.48 2.44
CA LEU A 39 9.46 21.81 3.43
C LEU A 39 9.80 21.26 4.82
N LEU A 40 10.26 20.01 4.90
CA LEU A 40 10.65 19.40 6.18
C LEU A 40 11.83 20.13 6.84
N ALA A 41 12.85 20.52 6.08
CA ALA A 41 13.97 21.29 6.60
C ALA A 41 13.50 22.61 7.23
N GLU A 42 12.54 23.30 6.61
CA GLU A 42 11.92 24.50 7.18
C GLU A 42 11.15 24.20 8.48
N ARG A 43 10.42 23.07 8.53
CA ARG A 43 9.66 22.66 9.72
C ARG A 43 10.55 22.23 10.88
N PHE A 44 11.67 21.55 10.61
CA PHE A 44 12.66 21.24 11.65
C PHE A 44 13.31 22.51 12.23
N VAL A 45 13.54 23.54 11.41
CA VAL A 45 14.02 24.84 11.90
C VAL A 45 12.99 25.51 12.80
N ALA A 46 11.70 25.49 12.41
CA ALA A 46 10.64 26.08 13.20
C ALA A 46 10.39 25.34 14.53
N ALA A 47 10.41 24.00 14.52
CA ALA A 47 10.19 23.18 15.72
C ALA A 47 11.34 23.31 16.74
N GLY A 48 12.59 23.43 16.28
CA GLY A 48 13.76 23.66 17.15
C GLY A 48 13.72 24.97 17.95
N ALA A 49 12.81 25.90 17.61
CA ALA A 49 12.59 27.14 18.35
C ALA A 49 11.72 26.96 19.62
N GLY A 50 11.33 25.72 19.98
CA GLY A 50 10.63 25.42 21.24
C GLY A 50 9.14 25.75 21.24
N GLN A 51 8.50 25.84 20.07
CA GLN A 51 7.08 26.15 19.93
C GLN A 51 6.26 24.87 19.74
N SER A 52 5.34 24.56 20.66
CA SER A 52 4.51 23.34 20.61
C SER A 52 3.64 23.22 19.35
N GLU A 53 3.21 24.34 18.76
CA GLU A 53 2.48 24.34 17.48
C GLU A 53 3.39 23.91 16.30
N GLY A 54 4.68 24.24 16.36
CA GLY A 54 5.68 23.84 15.37
C GLY A 54 5.93 22.34 15.32
N GLU A 55 5.79 21.64 16.46
CA GLU A 55 5.95 20.19 16.53
C GLU A 55 4.81 19.44 15.83
N ARG A 56 3.55 19.89 16.02
CA ARG A 56 2.40 19.28 15.34
C ARG A 56 2.51 19.40 13.82
N ASP A 57 2.85 20.58 13.33
CA ASP A 57 3.06 20.82 11.90
C ASP A 57 4.22 19.98 11.34
N LEU A 58 5.30 19.83 12.11
CA LEU A 58 6.41 18.95 11.77
C LEU A 58 5.93 17.49 11.62
N TYR A 59 5.19 16.95 12.59
CA TYR A 59 4.70 15.58 12.52
C TYR A 59 3.75 15.35 11.34
N HIS A 60 2.86 16.31 11.06
CA HIS A 60 2.02 16.23 9.85
C HIS A 60 2.84 16.26 8.56
N ALA A 61 3.90 17.08 8.50
CA ALA A 61 4.81 17.10 7.36
C ALA A 61 5.58 15.77 7.22
N CYS A 62 6.06 15.20 8.32
CA CYS A 62 6.73 13.89 8.35
C CYS A 62 5.78 12.78 7.86
N LEU A 63 4.54 12.77 8.34
CA LEU A 63 3.52 11.82 7.88
C LEU A 63 3.25 11.92 6.38
N ARG A 64 3.12 13.14 5.85
CA ARG A 64 2.94 13.36 4.40
C ARG A 64 4.17 12.90 3.61
N TYR A 65 5.36 13.17 4.12
CA TYR A 65 6.59 12.72 3.49
C TYR A 65 6.69 11.19 3.47
N GLY A 66 6.34 10.51 4.57
CA GLY A 66 6.25 9.05 4.61
C GLY A 66 5.28 8.49 3.56
N ARG A 67 4.09 9.09 3.40
CA ARG A 67 3.14 8.69 2.35
C ARG A 67 3.72 8.87 0.96
N ALA A 68 4.35 10.01 0.69
CA ALA A 68 4.97 10.29 -0.60
C ALA A 68 6.11 9.31 -0.91
N LEU A 69 6.95 8.95 0.07
CA LEU A 69 7.98 7.93 -0.11
C LEU A 69 7.36 6.59 -0.53
N ALA A 70 6.26 6.18 0.08
CA ALA A 70 5.56 4.96 -0.32
C ALA A 70 4.93 5.08 -1.72
N GLU A 71 4.39 6.23 -2.10
CA GLU A 71 3.84 6.47 -3.44
C GLU A 71 4.93 6.45 -4.53
N LEU A 72 6.15 6.84 -4.18
CA LEU A 72 7.32 6.81 -5.05
C LEU A 72 8.06 5.46 -5.05
N ASP A 73 7.50 4.42 -4.42
CA ASP A 73 8.13 3.10 -4.28
C ASP A 73 9.51 3.13 -3.58
N ALA A 74 9.69 4.04 -2.60
CA ALA A 74 10.85 4.03 -1.72
C ALA A 74 11.04 2.68 -1.05
N SER A 75 12.29 2.27 -0.84
CA SER A 75 12.57 1.08 -0.03
C SER A 75 12.24 1.31 1.46
N PRO A 76 11.89 0.24 2.21
CA PRO A 76 11.72 0.34 3.66
C PRO A 76 13.00 0.83 4.38
N THR A 77 14.18 0.50 3.85
CA THR A 77 15.46 0.95 4.39
C THR A 77 15.64 2.45 4.19
N LEU A 78 15.30 2.98 3.01
CA LEU A 78 15.31 4.43 2.76
C LEU A 78 14.33 5.13 3.70
N ALA A 79 13.09 4.64 3.83
CA ALA A 79 12.08 5.23 4.69
C ALA A 79 12.51 5.26 6.17
N ALA A 80 13.14 4.20 6.68
CA ALA A 80 13.64 4.13 8.05
C ALA A 80 14.79 5.12 8.31
N GLY A 81 15.69 5.31 7.33
CA GLY A 81 16.81 6.24 7.41
C GLY A 81 16.48 7.68 7.00
N ALA A 82 15.26 7.93 6.50
CA ALA A 82 14.93 9.14 5.76
C ALA A 82 15.10 10.44 6.56
N LEU A 83 15.07 10.41 7.90
CA LEU A 83 15.25 11.61 8.72
C LEU A 83 16.65 11.71 9.34
N GLU A 84 17.50 10.70 9.22
CA GLU A 84 18.79 10.68 9.94
C GLU A 84 19.72 11.79 9.46
N GLY A 85 19.69 12.12 8.15
CA GLY A 85 20.49 13.23 7.63
C GLY A 85 20.10 14.60 8.20
N ILE A 86 18.79 14.88 8.35
CA ILE A 86 18.32 16.16 8.92
C ILE A 86 18.49 16.20 10.44
N LEU A 87 18.29 15.06 11.12
CA LEU A 87 18.47 14.93 12.56
C LEU A 87 19.96 14.98 12.96
N GLY A 88 20.88 14.49 12.13
CA GLY A 88 22.32 14.66 12.32
C GLY A 88 22.80 16.07 11.99
N ALA A 89 22.05 16.81 11.16
CA ALA A 89 22.38 18.17 10.78
C ALA A 89 21.95 19.24 11.80
N ARG A 90 21.13 18.87 12.80
CA ARG A 90 20.46 19.78 13.73
C ARG A 90 20.43 19.23 15.14
N ASP A 91 20.44 20.13 16.12
CA ASP A 91 20.16 19.77 17.51
C ASP A 91 18.65 19.74 17.70
N VAL A 92 18.08 18.54 17.74
CA VAL A 92 16.65 18.29 17.94
C VAL A 92 16.51 17.42 19.18
N SER A 93 15.57 17.77 20.06
CA SER A 93 15.35 16.97 21.27
C SER A 93 15.00 15.52 20.91
N ALA A 94 15.43 14.57 21.73
CA ALA A 94 15.18 13.15 21.50
C ALA A 94 13.68 12.83 21.34
N THR A 95 12.83 13.54 22.09
CA THR A 95 11.36 13.40 22.01
C THR A 95 10.83 13.84 20.64
N VAL A 96 11.24 15.01 20.15
CA VAL A 96 10.81 15.52 18.84
C VAL A 96 11.32 14.63 17.71
N ALA A 97 12.58 14.19 17.80
CA ALA A 97 13.17 13.28 16.83
C ALA A 97 12.44 11.93 16.79
N SER A 98 12.05 11.38 17.94
CA SER A 98 11.26 10.15 18.03
C SER A 98 9.85 10.31 17.43
N GLY A 99 9.16 11.40 17.76
CA GLY A 99 7.84 11.71 17.21
C GLY A 99 7.85 11.90 15.69
N ALA A 100 8.86 12.59 15.16
CA ALA A 100 9.02 12.79 13.72
C ALA A 100 9.24 11.47 12.97
N ARG A 101 10.08 10.57 13.50
CA ARG A 101 10.28 9.22 12.95
C ARG A 101 8.99 8.40 12.97
N ALA A 102 8.28 8.40 14.10
CA ALA A 102 7.03 7.66 14.23
C ALA A 102 5.98 8.15 13.21
N ALA A 103 5.81 9.46 13.07
CA ALA A 103 4.87 10.04 12.12
C ALA A 103 5.21 9.70 10.66
N LEU A 104 6.50 9.75 10.28
CA LEU A 104 6.95 9.34 8.95
C LEU A 104 6.65 7.87 8.68
N LEU A 105 7.05 6.98 9.59
CA LEU A 105 6.83 5.55 9.43
C LEU A 105 5.35 5.18 9.40
N GLU A 106 4.51 5.85 10.20
CA GLU A 106 3.06 5.69 10.15
C GLU A 106 2.50 6.04 8.76
N GLY A 107 2.91 7.19 8.20
CA GLY A 107 2.52 7.60 6.86
C GLY A 107 2.94 6.59 5.79
N TYR A 108 4.19 6.13 5.85
CA TYR A 108 4.76 5.17 4.90
C TYR A 108 4.05 3.81 4.97
N VAL A 109 3.88 3.25 6.17
CA VAL A 109 3.22 1.94 6.35
C VAL A 109 1.75 2.02 5.97
N ARG A 110 1.05 3.10 6.35
CA ARG A 110 -0.35 3.30 6.01
C ARG A 110 -0.58 3.36 4.49
N SER A 111 0.24 4.13 3.77
CA SER A 111 0.14 4.23 2.30
C SER A 111 0.39 2.87 1.62
N ASN A 112 1.41 2.13 2.05
CA ASN A 112 1.68 0.79 1.53
C ASN A 112 0.52 -0.19 1.82
N ARG A 113 -0.04 -0.13 3.04
CA ARG A 113 -1.20 -0.94 3.40
C ARG A 113 -2.42 -0.62 2.53
N GLU A 114 -2.73 0.66 2.34
CA GLU A 114 -3.83 1.12 1.47
C GLU A 114 -3.64 0.61 0.02
N ARG A 115 -2.40 0.65 -0.50
CA ARG A 115 -2.05 0.09 -1.82
C ARG A 115 -2.24 -1.43 -1.88
N ILE A 116 -1.78 -2.17 -0.88
CA ILE A 116 -1.94 -3.63 -0.81
C ILE A 116 -3.42 -3.98 -0.72
N GLU A 117 -4.18 -3.30 0.12
CA GLU A 117 -5.63 -3.49 0.23
C GLU A 117 -6.30 -3.26 -1.12
N SER A 118 -6.03 -2.13 -1.79
CA SER A 118 -6.56 -1.84 -3.12
C SER A 118 -6.19 -2.92 -4.15
N ALA A 119 -4.91 -3.33 -4.20
CA ALA A 119 -4.45 -4.36 -5.12
C ALA A 119 -5.10 -5.73 -4.85
N CYS A 120 -5.34 -6.05 -3.57
CA CYS A 120 -6.10 -7.23 -3.18
C CYS A 120 -7.52 -7.17 -3.72
N PHE A 121 -8.25 -6.05 -3.56
CA PHE A 121 -9.59 -5.90 -4.13
C PHE A 121 -9.59 -6.01 -5.67
N ASP A 122 -8.64 -5.34 -6.33
CA ASP A 122 -8.51 -5.38 -7.80
C ASP A 122 -8.22 -6.80 -8.35
N ALA A 123 -7.51 -7.63 -7.59
CA ALA A 123 -7.26 -9.02 -7.96
C ALA A 123 -8.54 -9.87 -7.96
N PHE A 124 -9.55 -9.48 -7.18
CA PHE A 124 -10.86 -10.13 -7.15
C PHE A 124 -11.85 -9.60 -8.18
N GLU A 125 -11.51 -8.59 -8.98
CA GLU A 125 -12.37 -8.13 -10.06
C GLU A 125 -12.23 -8.99 -11.33
N ALA A 126 -13.35 -9.19 -12.02
CA ALA A 126 -13.35 -9.90 -13.30
C ALA A 126 -12.61 -9.08 -14.37
N PRO A 127 -11.79 -9.71 -15.24
CA PRO A 127 -11.57 -11.16 -15.36
C PRO A 127 -10.37 -11.71 -14.56
N ARG A 128 -9.71 -10.89 -13.73
CA ARG A 128 -8.47 -11.26 -13.03
C ARG A 128 -8.68 -12.34 -11.97
N CYS A 129 -9.88 -12.39 -11.40
CA CYS A 129 -10.21 -13.28 -10.29
C CYS A 129 -10.38 -14.76 -10.68
N PHE A 130 -10.30 -15.11 -11.96
CA PHE A 130 -10.39 -16.50 -12.40
C PHE A 130 -9.40 -16.80 -13.52
N THR A 131 -9.06 -18.08 -13.67
CA THR A 131 -8.21 -18.60 -14.75
C THR A 131 -8.96 -19.68 -15.51
N LEU A 132 -8.90 -19.64 -16.84
CA LEU A 132 -9.40 -20.74 -17.67
C LEU A 132 -8.41 -21.91 -17.59
N ILE A 133 -8.92 -23.09 -17.22
CA ILE A 133 -8.11 -24.32 -17.16
C ILE A 133 -8.28 -25.14 -18.43
N ASP A 134 -9.51 -25.18 -18.96
CA ASP A 134 -9.87 -25.94 -20.15
C ASP A 134 -11.07 -25.28 -20.85
N THR A 135 -11.47 -25.83 -21.99
CA THR A 135 -12.64 -25.43 -22.76
C THR A 135 -13.88 -25.49 -21.87
N GLY A 136 -14.43 -24.32 -21.56
CA GLY A 136 -15.61 -24.18 -20.72
C GLY A 136 -15.36 -24.42 -19.22
N VAL A 137 -14.11 -24.50 -18.76
CA VAL A 137 -13.76 -24.73 -17.35
C VAL A 137 -12.86 -23.62 -16.81
N ALA A 138 -13.22 -23.03 -15.68
CA ALA A 138 -12.41 -22.04 -14.96
C ALA A 138 -12.10 -22.47 -13.53
N ALA A 139 -11.01 -21.95 -12.94
CA ALA A 139 -10.77 -21.98 -11.50
C ALA A 139 -10.71 -20.57 -10.91
N MET A 140 -11.13 -20.45 -9.66
CA MET A 140 -11.25 -19.18 -8.94
C MET A 140 -11.16 -19.40 -7.44
N ALA A 141 -10.52 -18.48 -6.71
CA ALA A 141 -10.55 -18.46 -5.24
C ALA A 141 -11.83 -17.78 -4.73
N THR A 142 -12.41 -18.30 -3.64
CA THR A 142 -13.62 -17.73 -2.98
C THR A 142 -13.29 -16.85 -1.76
N SER A 143 -12.02 -16.51 -1.56
CA SER A 143 -11.53 -15.76 -0.40
C SER A 143 -11.52 -14.23 -0.61
N HIS A 144 -12.65 -13.66 -1.04
CA HIS A 144 -12.77 -12.21 -1.23
C HIS A 144 -12.43 -11.44 0.07
N PRO A 145 -11.71 -10.30 0.02
CA PRO A 145 -11.26 -9.60 1.23
C PRO A 145 -12.38 -8.95 2.05
N SER A 146 -13.51 -8.62 1.41
CA SER A 146 -14.70 -8.10 2.11
C SER A 146 -15.63 -9.22 2.59
N THR A 147 -16.24 -9.00 3.76
CA THR A 147 -17.36 -9.79 4.31
C THR A 147 -18.72 -9.12 4.12
N ASP A 148 -18.77 -7.96 3.45
CA ASP A 148 -20.00 -7.19 3.23
C ASP A 148 -20.86 -7.82 2.13
N ILE A 149 -22.04 -8.30 2.51
CA ILE A 149 -22.98 -8.99 1.61
C ILE A 149 -23.50 -8.04 0.52
N GLU A 150 -23.67 -6.75 0.82
CA GLU A 150 -24.16 -5.75 -0.15
C GLU A 150 -23.15 -5.51 -1.27
N LEU A 151 -21.86 -5.67 -0.98
CA LEU A 151 -20.78 -5.60 -1.96
C LEU A 151 -20.61 -6.93 -2.72
N LEU A 152 -20.70 -8.05 -2.00
CA LEU A 152 -20.44 -9.38 -2.54
C LEU A 152 -21.47 -9.85 -3.58
N GLY A 153 -22.75 -9.47 -3.45
CA GLY A 153 -23.77 -9.81 -4.43
C GLY A 153 -23.49 -9.23 -5.83
N PRO A 154 -23.38 -7.89 -5.97
CA PRO A 154 -23.04 -7.25 -7.24
C PRO A 154 -21.70 -7.71 -7.82
N TRP A 155 -20.70 -7.96 -6.97
CA TRP A 155 -19.43 -8.54 -7.39
C TRP A 155 -19.61 -9.93 -8.02
N ALA A 156 -20.32 -10.84 -7.33
CA ALA A 156 -20.59 -12.19 -7.83
C ALA A 156 -21.32 -12.16 -9.19
N GLY A 157 -22.27 -11.25 -9.37
CA GLY A 157 -22.97 -11.07 -10.64
C GLY A 157 -22.04 -10.65 -11.78
N ARG A 158 -21.11 -9.71 -11.54
CA ARG A 158 -20.07 -9.33 -12.52
C ARG A 158 -19.19 -10.52 -12.90
N VAL A 159 -18.77 -11.32 -11.91
CA VAL A 159 -17.95 -12.51 -12.13
C VAL A 159 -18.70 -13.55 -12.97
N ALA A 160 -19.93 -13.90 -12.59
CA ALA A 160 -20.77 -14.85 -13.32
C ALA A 160 -21.00 -14.42 -14.76
N GLY A 161 -21.31 -13.14 -14.99
CA GLY A 161 -21.45 -12.57 -16.34
C GLY A 161 -20.16 -12.67 -17.17
N ALA A 162 -19.01 -12.38 -16.55
CA ALA A 162 -17.71 -12.45 -17.23
C ALA A 162 -17.27 -13.88 -17.57
N LEU A 163 -17.67 -14.87 -16.76
CA LEU A 163 -17.48 -16.30 -17.02
C LEU A 163 -18.40 -16.78 -18.14
N LEU A 164 -19.67 -16.40 -18.10
CA LEU A 164 -20.66 -16.72 -19.14
C LEU A 164 -20.22 -16.18 -20.51
N ALA A 165 -19.75 -14.93 -20.55
CA ALA A 165 -19.23 -14.29 -21.77
C ALA A 165 -18.01 -15.02 -22.36
N ARG A 166 -17.28 -15.79 -21.56
CA ARG A 166 -16.15 -16.64 -21.98
C ARG A 166 -16.55 -18.07 -22.31
N GLY A 167 -17.84 -18.39 -22.32
CA GLY A 167 -18.33 -19.74 -22.61
C GLY A 167 -18.04 -20.75 -21.50
N VAL A 168 -17.76 -20.28 -20.28
CA VAL A 168 -17.57 -21.17 -19.13
C VAL A 168 -18.90 -21.86 -18.80
N ARG A 169 -18.81 -23.15 -18.51
CA ARG A 169 -19.91 -24.03 -18.09
C ARG A 169 -19.67 -24.64 -16.73
N ARG A 170 -18.41 -24.71 -16.29
CA ARG A 170 -18.03 -25.24 -14.99
C ARG A 170 -16.94 -24.40 -14.32
N VAL A 171 -17.06 -24.18 -13.02
CA VAL A 171 -16.05 -23.51 -12.19
C VAL A 171 -15.55 -24.41 -11.07
N ILE A 172 -14.24 -24.45 -10.87
CA ILE A 172 -13.60 -25.07 -9.71
C ILE A 172 -13.29 -23.97 -8.69
N LEU A 173 -13.97 -24.03 -7.55
CA LEU A 173 -13.83 -23.06 -6.47
C LEU A 173 -12.73 -23.51 -5.50
N GLY A 174 -11.71 -22.67 -5.35
CA GLY A 174 -10.63 -22.82 -4.38
C GLY A 174 -10.93 -22.07 -3.09
N GLY A 175 -10.43 -22.58 -1.97
CA GLY A 175 -10.80 -22.14 -0.63
C GLY A 175 -11.91 -23.00 -0.01
N GLY A 176 -11.96 -23.06 1.31
CA GLY A 176 -13.04 -23.77 2.02
C GLY A 176 -14.40 -23.15 1.69
N GLY A 177 -15.44 -23.97 1.57
CA GLY A 177 -16.79 -23.55 1.19
C GLY A 177 -17.51 -22.63 2.18
N ASP A 178 -16.86 -22.25 3.27
CA ASP A 178 -17.43 -21.47 4.36
C ASP A 178 -17.11 -19.96 4.25
N GLY A 179 -16.43 -19.52 3.19
CA GLY A 179 -16.11 -18.10 2.98
C GLY A 179 -17.35 -17.25 2.69
N ALA A 180 -17.40 -16.01 3.20
CA ALA A 180 -18.54 -15.09 3.04
C ALA A 180 -18.93 -14.84 1.57
N ALA A 181 -17.95 -14.86 0.65
CA ALA A 181 -18.16 -14.66 -0.79
C ALA A 181 -18.67 -15.91 -1.52
N THR A 182 -18.62 -17.07 -0.88
CA THR A 182 -18.98 -18.36 -1.49
C THR A 182 -20.46 -18.41 -1.84
N ALA A 183 -21.35 -18.11 -0.89
CA ALA A 183 -22.78 -18.25 -1.10
C ALA A 183 -23.33 -17.27 -2.16
N PRO A 184 -22.94 -15.97 -2.18
CA PRO A 184 -23.28 -15.07 -3.28
C PRO A 184 -22.79 -15.58 -4.64
N LEU A 185 -21.54 -16.05 -4.72
CA LEU A 185 -20.99 -16.57 -5.97
C LEU A 185 -21.74 -17.80 -6.47
N GLN A 186 -22.03 -18.78 -5.60
CA GLN A 186 -22.79 -19.97 -5.97
C GLN A 186 -24.19 -19.62 -6.50
N ARG A 187 -24.86 -18.64 -5.88
CA ARG A 187 -26.17 -18.17 -6.32
C ARG A 187 -26.12 -17.60 -7.74
N GLU A 188 -25.14 -16.74 -8.02
CA GLU A 188 -25.01 -16.10 -9.33
C GLU A 188 -24.56 -17.09 -10.40
N LEU A 189 -23.67 -18.03 -10.07
CA LEU A 189 -23.29 -19.13 -10.98
C LEU A 189 -24.49 -20.01 -11.33
N ALA A 190 -25.32 -20.37 -10.34
CA ALA A 190 -26.55 -21.12 -10.55
C ALA A 190 -27.53 -20.38 -11.45
N ALA A 191 -27.69 -19.07 -11.24
CA ALA A 191 -28.61 -18.23 -12.02
C ALA A 191 -28.27 -18.20 -13.51
N VAL A 192 -26.98 -18.27 -13.86
CA VAL A 192 -26.50 -18.30 -15.26
C VAL A 192 -26.25 -19.71 -15.80
N GLY A 193 -26.59 -20.76 -15.04
CA GLY A 193 -26.43 -22.15 -15.46
C GLY A 193 -24.98 -22.62 -15.57
N ILE A 194 -24.09 -22.10 -14.72
CA ILE A 194 -22.70 -22.55 -14.60
C ILE A 194 -22.60 -23.49 -13.39
N ASP A 195 -22.12 -24.71 -13.62
CA ASP A 195 -21.88 -25.69 -12.57
C ASP A 195 -20.66 -25.30 -11.73
N TRP A 196 -20.64 -25.65 -10.44
CA TRP A 196 -19.47 -25.46 -9.59
C TRP A 196 -19.12 -26.69 -8.76
N SER A 197 -17.85 -26.81 -8.43
CA SER A 197 -17.34 -27.80 -7.48
C SER A 197 -16.18 -27.21 -6.69
N PHE A 198 -16.05 -27.55 -5.41
CA PHE A 198 -14.84 -27.19 -4.66
C PHE A 198 -13.66 -28.06 -5.06
N GLU A 199 -12.46 -27.49 -4.98
CA GLU A 199 -11.23 -28.27 -5.02
C GLU A 199 -11.27 -29.32 -3.91
N LYS A 200 -11.16 -30.61 -4.28
CA LYS A 200 -11.04 -31.68 -3.28
C LYS A 200 -9.68 -31.49 -2.57
N PRO A 201 -9.63 -31.48 -1.23
CA PRO A 201 -8.36 -31.46 -0.53
C PRO A 201 -7.53 -32.65 -1.03
N ARG A 202 -6.33 -32.38 -1.55
CA ARG A 202 -5.39 -33.45 -1.89
C ARG A 202 -5.13 -34.22 -0.60
N ARG A 203 -5.64 -35.45 -0.52
CA ARG A 203 -5.19 -36.41 0.49
C ARG A 203 -3.72 -36.63 0.18
N ASN A 204 -2.83 -36.12 1.03
CA ASN A 204 -1.42 -36.48 0.98
C ASN A 204 -1.34 -38.00 1.04
N ALA A 205 -0.84 -38.61 -0.04
CA ALA A 205 -0.53 -40.03 -0.11
C ALA A 205 0.80 -40.29 0.61
#